data_AF-A0A378Y9Z8-F1
#
_entry.id   AF-A0A378Y9Z8-F1
#
_cell.length_a   1.000
_cell.length_b   1.000
_cell.length_c   1.000
_cell.angle_alpha   90.00
_cell.angle_beta   90.00
_cell.angle_gamma   90.00
#
_symmetry.space_group_name_H-M   'P 1'
#
loop_
_entity.id
_entity.type
_entity.pdbx_description
1 polymer ?
#
loop_
_entity_poly.entity_id
_entity_poly.type
_entity_poly.pdbx_seq_one_letter_code
_entity_poly.pdbx_strand_id
1 'polypeptide(L)'
;MTEQTTMPEIRLQGYDNLWMEWITQQYGVPLSLIGRVTGMRTDRLYRMVKRWQLKGRMHVSRVDYGAPGPWRTSFFDAPDTAPQGPLWVYPTRETAWGMLEFDPGEWEPKAYTAAHLTAVAHLRYALGGLETDPDYWTSERLLRRRIAPDTHPHDAWMLDFEDFDKVWGIEVELSLKRGGARLVRSMRTALVSADRNDLAGVLYFVRGDALQRAVQRAAHTLAREQGLDQLPNLKIHDLDSVLVGKGVA
;
A
#
# COMPACT_ATOMS: atom_id res chain seq x y z
N MET A 1 -5.81 -34.93 41.13
CA MET A 1 -4.67 -34.24 40.48
C MET A 1 -4.96 -34.19 39.00
N THR A 2 -5.45 -33.06 38.52
CA THR A 2 -5.79 -32.83 37.11
C THR A 2 -4.57 -32.24 36.43
N GLU A 3 -3.95 -33.00 35.53
CA GLU A 3 -2.87 -32.50 34.68
C GLU A 3 -3.40 -31.37 33.80
N GLN A 4 -2.94 -30.15 34.06
CA GLN A 4 -3.05 -29.04 33.12
C GLN A 4 -2.06 -29.29 32.00
N THR A 5 -2.55 -29.79 30.88
CA THR A 5 -1.82 -29.76 29.61
C THR A 5 -1.59 -28.30 29.21
N THR A 6 -0.47 -27.73 29.61
CA THR A 6 0.01 -26.45 29.11
C THR A 6 0.29 -26.62 27.62
N MET A 7 -0.58 -26.08 26.77
CA MET A 7 -0.28 -25.95 25.35
C MET A 7 1.01 -25.16 25.20
N PRO A 8 1.99 -25.62 24.40
CA PRO A 8 3.20 -24.86 24.19
C PRO A 8 2.82 -23.53 23.55
N GLU A 9 3.13 -22.44 24.26
CA GLU A 9 3.01 -21.08 23.73
C GLU A 9 4.08 -20.93 22.63
N ILE A 10 3.70 -21.29 21.40
CA ILE A 10 4.59 -21.16 20.26
C ILE A 10 4.86 -19.67 20.06
N ARG A 11 6.11 -19.24 20.30
CA ARG A 11 6.66 -17.93 19.92
C ARG A 11 6.60 -17.74 18.39
N LEU A 12 5.42 -17.37 17.91
CA LEU A 12 5.14 -16.78 16.59
C LEU A 12 4.61 -15.34 16.73
N GLN A 13 4.53 -14.83 17.96
CA GLN A 13 3.88 -13.56 18.30
C GLN A 13 4.53 -12.32 17.64
N GLY A 14 5.85 -12.33 17.40
CA GLY A 14 6.53 -11.20 16.76
C GLY A 14 6.16 -11.01 15.29
N TYR A 15 6.02 -12.10 14.53
CA TYR A 15 5.75 -12.03 13.08
C TYR A 15 4.28 -11.67 12.80
N ASP A 16 3.36 -12.16 13.62
CA ASP A 16 1.95 -11.77 13.56
C ASP A 16 1.80 -10.27 13.87
N ASN A 17 2.45 -9.76 14.92
CA ASN A 17 2.42 -8.34 15.27
C ASN A 17 3.02 -7.45 14.18
N LEU A 18 4.17 -7.85 13.60
CA LEU A 18 4.79 -7.14 12.49
C LEU A 18 3.83 -6.97 11.31
N TRP A 19 3.17 -8.04 10.89
CA TRP A 19 2.18 -7.97 9.82
C TRP A 19 0.98 -7.11 10.20
N MET A 20 0.47 -7.23 11.42
CA MET A 20 -0.67 -6.43 11.84
C MET A 20 -0.33 -4.94 11.87
N GLU A 21 0.86 -4.56 12.33
CA GLU A 21 1.34 -3.17 12.31
C GLU A 21 1.51 -2.67 10.88
N TRP A 22 2.21 -3.44 10.02
CA TRP A 22 2.42 -3.09 8.62
C TRP A 22 1.11 -2.90 7.85
N ILE A 23 0.16 -3.84 8.00
CA ILE A 23 -1.18 -3.77 7.40
C ILE A 23 -1.94 -2.56 7.94
N THR A 24 -1.84 -2.29 9.23
CA THR A 24 -2.54 -1.18 9.88
C THR A 24 -2.10 0.17 9.34
N GLN A 25 -0.82 0.35 9.02
CA GLN A 25 -0.34 1.59 8.41
C GLN A 25 -0.84 1.77 6.96
N GLN A 26 -1.16 0.69 6.23
CA GLN A 26 -1.55 0.68 4.81
C GLN A 26 -3.06 0.47 4.56
N TYR A 27 -3.91 0.64 5.57
CA TYR A 27 -5.35 0.30 5.55
C TYR A 27 -5.69 -1.19 5.43
N GLY A 28 -5.02 -1.94 4.57
CA GLY A 28 -5.35 -3.32 4.26
C GLY A 28 -4.50 -3.85 3.10
N VAL A 29 -4.51 -5.16 2.89
CA VAL A 29 -3.69 -5.81 1.87
C VAL A 29 -4.41 -7.01 1.25
N PRO A 30 -4.12 -7.38 0.00
CA PRO A 30 -4.56 -8.66 -0.52
C PRO A 30 -3.82 -9.81 0.20
N LEU A 31 -4.55 -10.86 0.56
CA LEU A 31 -4.02 -12.05 1.23
C LEU A 31 -2.87 -12.71 0.43
N SER A 32 -2.92 -12.62 -0.90
CA SER A 32 -1.88 -13.13 -1.79
C SER A 32 -0.53 -12.45 -1.58
N LEU A 33 -0.50 -11.16 -1.22
CA LEU A 33 0.75 -10.46 -0.91
C LEU A 33 1.39 -11.08 0.34
N ILE A 34 0.61 -11.29 1.40
CA ILE A 34 1.11 -11.97 2.61
C ILE A 34 1.68 -13.35 2.24
N GLY A 35 0.95 -14.15 1.45
CA GLY A 35 1.43 -15.46 0.99
C GLY A 35 2.76 -15.39 0.22
N ARG A 36 2.87 -14.43 -0.71
CA ARG A 36 4.06 -14.23 -1.54
C ARG A 36 5.26 -13.79 -0.71
N VAL A 37 5.09 -12.81 0.16
CA VAL A 37 6.14 -12.28 1.04
C VAL A 37 6.65 -13.34 2.03
N THR A 38 5.72 -14.07 2.64
CA THR A 38 6.06 -15.03 3.70
C THR A 38 6.56 -16.38 3.17
N GLY A 39 6.32 -16.69 1.89
CA GLY A 39 6.53 -18.02 1.33
C GLY A 39 5.69 -19.12 2.00
N MET A 40 4.68 -18.75 2.81
CA MET A 40 3.87 -19.73 3.53
C MET A 40 3.00 -20.53 2.57
N ARG A 41 2.87 -21.83 2.86
CA ARG A 41 1.84 -22.67 2.23
C ARG A 41 0.45 -22.09 2.49
N THR A 42 -0.43 -22.18 1.49
CA THR A 42 -1.78 -21.62 1.52
C THR A 42 -2.58 -22.03 2.76
N ASP A 43 -2.49 -23.29 3.19
CA ASP A 43 -3.19 -23.79 4.38
C ASP A 43 -2.70 -23.13 5.69
N ARG A 44 -1.40 -22.86 5.79
CA ARG A 44 -0.80 -22.19 6.94
C ARG A 44 -1.20 -20.71 6.97
N LEU A 45 -1.13 -20.06 5.81
CA LEU A 45 -1.55 -18.67 5.63
C LEU A 45 -3.03 -18.48 6.03
N TYR A 46 -3.91 -19.34 5.52
CA TYR A 46 -5.34 -19.27 5.81
C TYR A 46 -5.62 -19.52 7.30
N ARG A 47 -4.95 -20.49 7.92
CA ARG A 47 -5.06 -20.71 9.36
C ARG A 47 -4.56 -19.51 10.18
N MET A 48 -3.48 -18.85 9.76
CA MET A 48 -2.96 -17.65 10.41
C MET A 48 -3.98 -16.53 10.39
N VAL A 49 -4.49 -16.19 9.20
CA VAL A 49 -5.44 -15.10 9.03
C VAL A 49 -6.80 -15.42 9.68
N LYS A 50 -7.24 -16.69 9.66
CA LYS A 50 -8.42 -17.13 10.40
C LYS A 50 -8.28 -16.90 11.90
N ARG A 51 -7.09 -17.13 12.48
CA ARG A 51 -6.85 -16.82 13.90
C ARG A 51 -6.94 -15.33 14.18
N TRP A 52 -6.44 -14.47 13.29
CA TRP A 52 -6.58 -13.02 13.44
C TRP A 52 -8.03 -12.58 13.40
N GLN A 53 -8.82 -13.15 12.46
CA GLN A 53 -10.25 -12.89 12.35
C GLN A 53 -11.03 -13.36 13.59
N LEU A 54 -10.82 -14.59 14.04
CA LEU A 54 -11.50 -15.14 15.23
C LEU A 54 -11.16 -14.40 16.52
N LYS A 55 -9.98 -13.75 16.58
CA LYS A 55 -9.58 -12.89 17.70
C LYS A 55 -10.11 -11.45 17.58
N GLY A 56 -10.91 -11.15 16.56
CA GLY A 56 -11.42 -9.80 16.31
C GLY A 56 -10.33 -8.79 15.97
N ARG A 57 -9.20 -9.23 15.41
CA ARG A 57 -8.07 -8.33 15.08
C ARG A 57 -8.10 -7.83 13.63
N MET A 58 -8.60 -8.67 12.74
CA MET A 58 -8.61 -8.40 11.31
C MET A 58 -9.94 -8.84 10.73
N HIS A 59 -10.47 -8.05 9.81
CA HIS A 59 -11.51 -8.47 8.89
C HIS A 59 -10.88 -9.16 7.67
N VAL A 60 -11.68 -10.05 7.06
CA VAL A 60 -11.31 -10.74 5.83
C VAL A 60 -12.53 -10.75 4.92
N SER A 61 -12.39 -10.20 3.72
CA SER A 61 -13.48 -10.18 2.73
C SER A 61 -12.93 -10.23 1.31
N ARG A 62 -13.80 -10.61 0.36
CA ARG A 62 -13.53 -10.51 -1.07
C ARG A 62 -13.69 -9.07 -1.53
N VAL A 63 -12.79 -8.62 -2.40
CA VAL A 63 -12.92 -7.29 -3.03
C VAL A 63 -12.69 -7.43 -4.53
N ASP A 64 -13.76 -7.33 -5.31
CA ASP A 64 -13.65 -7.33 -6.78
C ASP A 64 -13.30 -5.93 -7.29
N TYR A 65 -12.05 -5.76 -7.68
CA TYR A 65 -11.54 -4.56 -8.36
C TYR A 65 -11.09 -4.85 -9.79
N GLY A 66 -11.61 -5.92 -10.42
CA GLY A 66 -11.24 -6.33 -11.77
C GLY A 66 -9.89 -7.05 -11.85
N ALA A 67 -9.36 -7.54 -10.71
CA ALA A 67 -8.18 -8.40 -10.71
C ALA A 67 -8.45 -9.71 -11.47
N PRO A 68 -7.48 -10.24 -12.23
CA PRO A 68 -7.66 -11.47 -12.99
C PRO A 68 -7.78 -12.71 -12.08
N GLY A 69 -8.73 -13.59 -12.39
CA GLY A 69 -8.92 -14.90 -11.74
C GLY A 69 -8.10 -16.03 -12.40
N PRO A 70 -8.34 -17.31 -12.03
CA PRO A 70 -9.49 -17.82 -11.29
C PRO A 70 -9.37 -17.72 -9.76
N TRP A 71 -10.48 -17.36 -9.10
CA TRP A 71 -10.58 -17.31 -7.64
C TRP A 71 -11.11 -18.64 -7.09
N ARG A 72 -10.37 -19.23 -6.15
CA ARG A 72 -10.81 -20.46 -5.47
C ARG A 72 -11.69 -20.11 -4.28
N THR A 73 -12.74 -20.90 -4.04
CA THR A 73 -13.56 -20.82 -2.83
C THR A 73 -12.71 -21.06 -1.58
N SER A 74 -13.04 -20.37 -0.51
CA SER A 74 -12.42 -20.41 0.79
C SER A 74 -13.49 -20.43 1.89
N PHE A 75 -13.11 -20.76 3.11
CA PHE A 75 -14.01 -20.67 4.26
C PHE A 75 -14.30 -19.22 4.70
N PHE A 76 -13.70 -18.21 4.04
CA PHE A 76 -14.03 -16.80 4.23
C PHE A 76 -15.18 -16.35 3.32
N ASP A 77 -15.53 -17.15 2.31
CA ASP A 77 -16.61 -16.82 1.38
C ASP A 77 -17.97 -17.15 2.00
N ALA A 78 -18.99 -16.37 1.63
CA ALA A 78 -20.35 -16.67 2.04
C ALA A 78 -20.81 -17.99 1.39
N PRO A 79 -21.63 -18.82 2.09
CA PRO A 79 -22.24 -20.00 1.49
C PRO A 79 -22.94 -19.63 0.18
N ASP A 80 -22.79 -20.47 -0.84
CA ASP A 80 -23.47 -20.35 -2.13
C ASP A 80 -23.14 -19.11 -2.98
N THR A 81 -22.05 -18.41 -2.68
CA THR A 81 -21.54 -17.31 -3.52
C THR A 81 -20.34 -17.75 -4.37
N ALA A 82 -20.38 -17.40 -5.67
CA ALA A 82 -19.22 -17.56 -6.52
C ALA A 82 -18.13 -16.57 -6.08
N PRO A 83 -16.87 -17.01 -5.92
CA PRO A 83 -15.80 -16.13 -5.46
C PRO A 83 -15.48 -15.08 -6.53
N GLN A 84 -15.62 -13.80 -6.17
CA GLN A 84 -15.34 -12.64 -7.01
C GLN A 84 -14.25 -11.77 -6.37
N GLY A 85 -13.11 -11.62 -7.05
CA GLY A 85 -11.97 -10.87 -6.56
C GLY A 85 -11.07 -11.62 -5.56
N PRO A 86 -9.90 -11.07 -5.22
CA PRO A 86 -9.01 -11.62 -4.20
C PRO A 86 -9.57 -11.41 -2.79
N LEU A 87 -9.10 -12.24 -1.85
CA LEU A 87 -9.29 -12.00 -0.43
C LEU A 87 -8.40 -10.84 0.03
N TRP A 88 -8.98 -9.96 0.82
CA TRP A 88 -8.33 -8.84 1.49
C TRP A 88 -8.33 -9.05 3.00
N VAL A 89 -7.25 -8.63 3.64
CA VAL A 89 -7.08 -8.60 5.09
C VAL A 89 -6.88 -7.15 5.51
N TYR A 90 -7.68 -6.67 6.45
CA TYR A 90 -7.64 -5.29 6.95
C TYR A 90 -7.99 -5.24 8.43
N PRO A 91 -7.45 -4.30 9.21
CA PRO A 91 -7.62 -4.27 10.65
C PRO A 91 -9.04 -3.86 11.02
N THR A 92 -9.50 -4.33 12.17
CA THR A 92 -10.64 -3.68 12.84
C THR A 92 -10.23 -2.27 13.28
N ARG A 93 -11.20 -1.39 13.52
CA ARG A 93 -10.91 -0.05 14.07
C ARG A 93 -10.14 -0.14 15.37
N GLU A 94 -10.51 -1.05 16.28
CA GLU A 94 -9.85 -1.23 17.58
C GLU A 94 -8.41 -1.71 17.41
N THR A 95 -8.15 -2.61 16.47
CA THR A 95 -6.78 -3.07 16.20
C THR A 95 -5.95 -1.96 15.59
N ALA A 96 -6.54 -1.22 14.67
CA ALA A 96 -5.86 -0.09 14.06
C ALA A 96 -5.55 0.99 15.09
N TRP A 97 -6.51 1.37 15.93
CA TRP A 97 -6.29 2.32 17.02
C TRP A 97 -5.31 1.80 18.10
N GLY A 98 -5.26 0.48 18.34
CA GLY A 98 -4.27 -0.09 19.25
C GLY A 98 -2.83 -0.01 18.74
N MET A 99 -2.63 0.12 17.43
CA MET A 99 -1.32 0.16 16.77
C MET A 99 -0.97 1.55 16.23
N LEU A 100 -1.98 2.39 16.00
CA LEU A 100 -1.84 3.78 15.59
C LEU A 100 -2.02 4.65 16.83
N GLU A 101 -1.18 5.65 17.01
CA GLU A 101 -1.30 6.61 18.12
C GLU A 101 -2.52 7.57 17.97
N PHE A 102 -3.49 7.21 17.13
CA PHE A 102 -4.73 7.94 16.90
C PHE A 102 -5.84 6.98 16.48
N ASP A 103 -7.09 7.38 16.68
CA ASP A 103 -8.25 6.65 16.18
C ASP A 103 -8.43 6.92 14.67
N PRO A 104 -8.26 5.90 13.80
CA PRO A 104 -8.38 6.08 12.36
C PRO A 104 -9.84 6.08 11.87
N GLY A 105 -10.81 5.80 12.75
CA GLY A 105 -12.20 5.56 12.39
C GLY A 105 -12.43 4.22 11.70
N GLU A 106 -13.69 3.96 11.35
CA GLU A 106 -14.08 2.76 10.59
C GLU A 106 -13.54 2.82 9.16
N TRP A 107 -13.07 1.68 8.66
CA TRP A 107 -12.60 1.57 7.28
C TRP A 107 -12.81 0.17 6.72
N GLU A 108 -13.20 0.11 5.46
CA GLU A 108 -13.32 -1.11 4.67
C GLU A 108 -12.79 -0.90 3.25
N PRO A 109 -12.17 -1.91 2.62
CA PRO A 109 -11.68 -1.80 1.25
C PRO A 109 -12.84 -1.75 0.27
N LYS A 110 -12.84 -0.73 -0.60
CA LYS A 110 -13.80 -0.60 -1.71
C LYS A 110 -13.12 -0.97 -3.02
N ALA A 111 -13.88 -1.48 -3.98
CA ALA A 111 -13.37 -1.86 -5.30
C ALA A 111 -12.51 -0.76 -5.94
N TYR A 112 -12.95 0.50 -5.87
CA TYR A 112 -12.25 1.63 -6.48
C TYR A 112 -10.94 2.02 -5.78
N THR A 113 -10.73 1.66 -4.51
CA THR A 113 -9.48 1.91 -3.78
C THR A 113 -8.58 0.69 -3.72
N ALA A 114 -9.14 -0.51 -3.75
CA ALA A 114 -8.39 -1.76 -3.54
C ALA A 114 -7.36 -2.01 -4.64
N ALA A 115 -7.63 -1.66 -5.90
CA ALA A 115 -6.63 -1.76 -6.96
C ALA A 115 -5.39 -0.89 -6.67
N HIS A 116 -5.62 0.36 -6.27
CA HIS A 116 -4.59 1.33 -5.93
C HIS A 116 -3.80 0.90 -4.70
N LEU A 117 -4.49 0.61 -3.59
CA LEU A 117 -3.87 0.18 -2.34
C LEU A 117 -3.14 -1.17 -2.49
N THR A 118 -3.60 -2.06 -3.38
CA THR A 118 -2.83 -3.26 -3.76
C THR A 118 -1.48 -2.85 -4.34
N ALA A 119 -1.46 -1.95 -5.32
CA ALA A 119 -0.23 -1.51 -5.96
C ALA A 119 0.71 -0.81 -4.98
N VAL A 120 0.18 0.09 -4.13
CA VAL A 120 0.94 0.76 -3.08
C VAL A 120 1.53 -0.24 -2.07
N ALA A 121 0.77 -1.25 -1.66
CA ALA A 121 1.27 -2.29 -0.75
C ALA A 121 2.38 -3.14 -1.39
N HIS A 122 2.22 -3.53 -2.66
CA HIS A 122 3.27 -4.24 -3.39
C HIS A 122 4.53 -3.39 -3.54
N LEU A 123 4.36 -2.10 -3.84
CA LEU A 123 5.47 -1.15 -3.97
C LEU A 123 6.19 -0.95 -2.63
N ARG A 124 5.45 -0.72 -1.53
CA ARG A 124 6.01 -0.60 -0.18
C ARG A 124 6.89 -1.80 0.14
N TYR A 125 6.37 -3.01 -0.09
CA TYR A 125 7.14 -4.22 0.16
C TYR A 125 8.36 -4.33 -0.77
N ALA A 126 8.23 -4.00 -2.05
CA ALA A 126 9.32 -4.04 -3.01
C ALA A 126 10.48 -3.08 -2.66
N LEU A 127 10.17 -1.92 -2.06
CA LEU A 127 11.14 -0.89 -1.71
C LEU A 127 11.69 -1.04 -0.28
N GLY A 128 10.83 -1.30 0.71
CA GLY A 128 11.18 -1.31 2.14
C GLY A 128 10.88 -2.62 2.87
N GLY A 129 10.41 -3.66 2.18
CA GLY A 129 10.06 -4.93 2.81
C GLY A 129 8.93 -4.80 3.85
N LEU A 130 9.15 -5.40 5.02
CA LEU A 130 8.23 -5.32 6.16
C LEU A 130 8.63 -4.25 7.18
N GLU A 131 9.44 -3.26 6.80
CA GLU A 131 9.74 -2.13 7.68
C GLU A 131 8.44 -1.41 8.11
N THR A 132 8.29 -1.20 9.41
CA THR A 132 7.15 -0.52 10.03
C THR A 132 7.51 0.80 10.65
N ASP A 133 8.78 1.15 10.77
CA ASP A 133 9.20 2.47 11.19
C ASP A 133 8.70 3.54 10.20
N PRO A 134 7.82 4.46 10.64
CA PRO A 134 7.29 5.52 9.78
C PRO A 134 8.37 6.44 9.20
N ASP A 135 9.54 6.54 9.83
CA ASP A 135 10.63 7.40 9.34
C ASP A 135 11.26 6.83 8.07
N TYR A 136 11.17 5.52 7.85
CA TYR A 136 11.54 4.88 6.59
C TYR A 136 10.40 4.88 5.56
N TRP A 137 9.17 4.59 6.00
CA TRP A 137 7.98 4.61 5.14
C TRP A 137 6.77 5.17 5.89
N THR A 138 6.35 6.39 5.54
CA THR A 138 5.10 6.96 6.04
C THR A 138 3.98 6.77 5.03
N SER A 139 3.07 5.82 5.28
CA SER A 139 1.89 5.58 4.42
C SER A 139 0.90 6.76 4.41
N GLU A 140 0.10 6.89 3.34
CA GLU A 140 -0.97 7.89 3.20
C GLU A 140 -1.85 8.04 4.46
N ARG A 141 -2.23 6.93 5.10
CA ARG A 141 -3.03 6.93 6.35
C ARG A 141 -2.36 7.77 7.45
N LEU A 142 -1.05 7.60 7.62
CA LEU A 142 -0.26 8.35 8.59
C LEU A 142 -0.06 9.79 8.12
N LEU A 143 0.19 9.99 6.81
CA LEU A 143 0.36 11.32 6.23
C LEU A 143 -0.86 12.20 6.45
N ARG A 144 -2.07 11.68 6.23
CA ARG A 144 -3.33 12.41 6.48
C ARG A 144 -3.47 12.93 7.90
N ARG A 145 -2.74 12.34 8.87
CA ARG A 145 -2.69 12.82 10.25
C ARG A 145 -1.55 13.81 10.50
N ARG A 146 -0.41 13.63 9.82
CA ARG A 146 0.82 14.41 10.01
C ARG A 146 0.83 15.74 9.26
N ILE A 147 0.24 15.79 8.07
CA ILE A 147 0.26 16.98 7.20
C ILE A 147 -0.98 17.86 7.41
N ALA A 148 -0.89 19.13 7.00
CA ALA A 148 -2.01 20.05 7.08
C ALA A 148 -3.21 19.57 6.22
N PRO A 149 -4.46 19.72 6.68
CA PRO A 149 -5.64 19.17 5.99
C PRO A 149 -5.87 19.67 4.55
N ASP A 150 -5.33 20.84 4.20
CA ASP A 150 -5.39 21.46 2.88
C ASP A 150 -4.23 21.05 1.96
N THR A 151 -3.30 20.25 2.46
CA THR A 151 -2.14 19.75 1.73
C THR A 151 -2.47 18.42 1.08
N HIS A 152 -2.03 18.24 -0.16
CA HIS A 152 -2.24 16.99 -0.91
C HIS A 152 -1.44 15.85 -0.26
N PRO A 153 -2.09 14.80 0.27
CA PRO A 153 -1.35 13.64 0.76
C PRO A 153 -0.84 12.83 -0.43
N HIS A 154 0.46 12.58 -0.42
CA HIS A 154 1.07 11.55 -1.26
C HIS A 154 0.59 10.14 -0.83
N ASP A 155 0.78 9.15 -1.69
CA ASP A 155 0.45 7.76 -1.35
C ASP A 155 1.37 7.21 -0.25
N ALA A 156 2.59 7.72 -0.19
CA ALA A 156 3.52 7.56 0.92
C ALA A 156 4.63 8.61 0.88
N TRP A 157 5.38 8.71 1.97
CA TRP A 157 6.74 9.24 1.99
C TRP A 157 7.72 8.10 2.23
N MET A 158 8.90 8.17 1.62
CA MET A 158 9.93 7.17 1.74
C MET A 158 11.31 7.81 1.90
N LEU A 159 12.07 7.35 2.88
CA LEU A 159 13.47 7.71 3.05
C LEU A 159 14.31 7.12 1.89
N ASP A 160 15.19 7.92 1.30
CA ASP A 160 16.11 7.45 0.27
C ASP A 160 17.19 6.55 0.91
N PHE A 161 17.33 5.32 0.40
CA PHE A 161 18.31 4.36 0.92
C PHE A 161 19.75 4.65 0.50
N GLU A 162 19.94 5.51 -0.51
CA GLU A 162 21.27 5.96 -0.95
C GLU A 162 21.67 7.28 -0.29
N ASP A 163 20.71 8.02 0.26
CA ASP A 163 20.90 9.34 0.86
C ASP A 163 19.88 9.59 1.98
N PHE A 164 20.25 9.24 3.22
CA PHE A 164 19.35 9.33 4.38
C PHE A 164 18.95 10.75 4.78
N ASP A 165 19.50 11.79 4.15
CA ASP A 165 19.03 13.17 4.32
C ASP A 165 17.85 13.51 3.39
N LYS A 166 17.46 12.59 2.51
CA LYS A 166 16.38 12.79 1.53
C LYS A 166 15.17 11.92 1.82
N VAL A 167 14.02 12.57 1.89
CA VAL A 167 12.71 11.91 1.87
C VAL A 167 12.00 12.25 0.58
N TRP A 168 11.44 11.23 -0.08
CA TRP A 168 10.69 11.39 -1.33
C TRP A 168 9.19 11.18 -1.11
N GLY A 169 8.36 11.98 -1.79
CA GLY A 169 6.94 11.69 -1.95
C GLY A 169 6.72 10.58 -2.98
N ILE A 170 5.84 9.63 -2.70
CA ILE A 170 5.47 8.52 -3.59
C ILE A 170 4.09 8.77 -4.19
N GLU A 171 3.99 8.60 -5.50
CA GLU A 171 2.73 8.64 -6.24
C GLU A 171 2.60 7.39 -7.11
N VAL A 172 1.51 6.66 -6.99
CA VAL A 172 1.21 5.46 -7.78
C VAL A 172 0.05 5.77 -8.73
N GLU A 173 0.25 5.58 -10.03
CA GLU A 173 -0.79 5.83 -11.04
C GLU A 173 -1.06 4.56 -11.85
N LEU A 174 -2.29 4.05 -11.75
CA LEU A 174 -2.73 2.82 -12.40
C LEU A 174 -3.61 3.04 -13.64
N SER A 175 -4.15 4.25 -13.82
CA SER A 175 -5.04 4.54 -14.93
C SER A 175 -4.94 5.98 -15.40
N LEU A 176 -5.27 6.21 -16.67
CA LEU A 176 -5.34 7.56 -17.22
C LEU A 176 -6.55 8.29 -16.65
N LYS A 177 -6.29 9.34 -15.87
CA LYS A 177 -7.32 10.33 -15.53
C LYS A 177 -7.84 10.96 -16.83
N ARG A 178 -9.16 11.03 -17.00
CA ARG A 178 -9.78 11.66 -18.19
C ARG A 178 -9.35 13.14 -18.28
N GLY A 179 -8.71 13.52 -19.40
CA GLY A 179 -8.26 14.88 -19.71
C GLY A 179 -6.81 15.18 -19.31
N GLY A 180 -5.94 15.50 -20.28
CA GLY A 180 -4.50 15.72 -20.05
C GLY A 180 -4.17 16.85 -19.07
N ALA A 181 -4.99 17.91 -19.03
CA ALA A 181 -4.84 19.01 -18.08
C ALA A 181 -4.97 18.57 -16.60
N ARG A 182 -5.73 17.49 -16.33
CA ARG A 182 -5.90 16.95 -14.98
C ARG A 182 -4.63 16.28 -14.47
N LEU A 183 -3.87 15.63 -15.36
CA LEU A 183 -2.60 14.98 -14.99
C LEU A 183 -1.55 16.03 -14.64
N VAL A 184 -1.36 17.05 -15.50
CA VAL A 184 -0.46 18.19 -15.23
C VAL A 184 -0.79 18.86 -13.90
N ARG A 185 -2.07 19.13 -13.64
CA ARG A 185 -2.52 19.72 -12.36
C ARG A 185 -2.24 18.81 -11.17
N SER A 186 -2.49 17.51 -11.29
CA SER A 186 -2.22 16.54 -10.21
C SER A 186 -0.73 16.50 -9.88
N MET A 187 0.13 16.40 -10.89
CA MET A 187 1.59 16.39 -10.73
C MET A 187 2.11 17.70 -10.13
N ARG A 188 1.60 18.86 -10.59
CA ARG A 188 1.94 20.15 -9.99
C ARG A 188 1.56 20.19 -8.51
N THR A 189 0.38 19.67 -8.17
CA THR A 189 -0.09 19.65 -6.77
C THR A 189 0.79 18.74 -5.90
N ALA A 190 1.22 17.59 -6.44
CA ALA A 190 2.15 16.69 -5.76
C ALA A 190 3.51 17.38 -5.54
N LEU A 191 4.09 18.04 -6.54
CA LEU A 191 5.37 18.76 -6.40
C LEU A 191 5.26 19.93 -5.40
N VAL A 192 4.19 20.72 -5.45
CA VAL A 192 3.95 21.78 -4.47
C VAL A 192 3.81 21.21 -3.06
N SER A 193 3.17 20.04 -2.91
CA SER A 193 3.08 19.35 -1.62
C SER A 193 4.47 18.90 -1.14
N ALA A 194 5.28 18.34 -2.02
CA ALA A 194 6.66 17.95 -1.73
C ALA A 194 7.50 19.14 -1.24
N ASP A 195 7.47 20.26 -1.96
CA ASP A 195 8.19 21.49 -1.59
C ASP A 195 7.73 22.04 -0.24
N ARG A 196 6.42 22.01 0.04
CA ARG A 196 5.85 22.48 1.33
C ARG A 196 6.27 21.63 2.52
N ASN A 197 6.61 20.38 2.30
CA ASN A 197 7.01 19.43 3.34
C ASN A 197 8.51 19.12 3.32
N ASP A 198 9.31 19.95 2.63
CA ASP A 198 10.78 19.82 2.53
C ASP A 198 11.23 18.44 2.02
N LEU A 199 10.47 17.86 1.08
CA LEU A 199 10.82 16.59 0.44
C LEU A 199 11.81 16.83 -0.71
N ALA A 200 12.66 15.85 -0.99
CA ALA A 200 13.60 15.87 -2.12
C ALA A 200 12.90 15.95 -3.49
N GLY A 201 11.63 15.55 -3.54
CA GLY A 201 10.81 15.56 -4.75
C GLY A 201 9.74 14.49 -4.72
N VAL A 202 9.29 14.10 -5.91
CA VAL A 202 8.25 13.06 -6.10
C VAL A 202 8.75 11.94 -7.00
N LEU A 203 8.55 10.70 -6.55
CA LEU A 203 8.73 9.47 -7.31
C LEU A 203 7.36 8.98 -7.80
N TYR A 204 7.14 9.03 -9.11
CA TYR A 204 5.95 8.48 -9.76
C TYR A 204 6.20 7.03 -10.17
N PHE A 205 5.35 6.12 -9.74
CA PHE A 205 5.33 4.72 -10.17
C PHE A 205 4.07 4.47 -11.00
N VAL A 206 4.27 4.09 -12.25
CA VAL A 206 3.22 4.11 -13.26
C VAL A 206 3.05 2.74 -13.87
N ARG A 207 1.81 2.26 -14.00
CA ARG A 207 1.51 0.98 -14.66
C ARG A 207 1.06 1.19 -16.11
N GLY A 208 1.81 0.59 -17.04
CA GLY A 208 1.48 0.50 -18.46
C GLY A 208 2.01 1.66 -19.31
N ASP A 209 2.53 1.32 -20.49
CA ASP A 209 3.27 2.25 -21.36
C ASP A 209 2.47 3.49 -21.79
N ALA A 210 1.16 3.32 -22.02
CA ALA A 210 0.31 4.42 -22.43
C ALA A 210 0.22 5.51 -21.35
N LEU A 211 0.12 5.10 -20.09
CA LEU A 211 0.09 5.99 -18.94
C LEU A 211 1.48 6.57 -18.67
N GLN A 212 2.54 5.76 -18.74
CA GLN A 212 3.92 6.23 -18.57
C GLN A 212 4.25 7.35 -19.58
N ARG A 213 3.93 7.16 -20.86
CA ARG A 213 4.10 8.21 -21.89
C ARG A 213 3.28 9.46 -21.59
N ALA A 214 2.10 9.33 -21.00
CA ALA A 214 1.28 10.48 -20.63
C ALA A 214 1.88 11.26 -19.44
N VAL A 215 2.36 10.55 -18.41
CA VAL A 215 3.05 11.14 -17.26
C VAL A 215 4.35 11.83 -17.69
N GLN A 216 5.13 11.21 -18.58
CA GLN A 216 6.32 11.84 -19.17
C GLN A 216 5.98 13.13 -19.94
N ARG A 217 4.92 13.13 -20.76
CA ARG A 217 4.48 14.36 -21.45
C ARG A 217 4.05 15.45 -20.47
N ALA A 218 3.35 15.08 -19.40
CA ALA A 218 2.94 16.02 -18.37
C ALA A 218 4.16 16.60 -17.62
N ALA A 219 5.15 15.76 -17.29
CA ALA A 219 6.43 16.18 -16.70
C ALA A 219 7.18 17.17 -17.60
N HIS A 220 7.32 16.88 -18.90
CA HIS A 220 7.95 17.80 -19.85
C HIS A 220 7.19 19.11 -19.98
N THR A 221 5.86 19.09 -19.88
CA THR A 221 5.06 20.32 -19.89
C THR A 221 5.41 21.18 -18.67
N LEU A 222 5.46 20.59 -17.48
CA LEU A 222 5.84 21.30 -16.25
C LEU A 222 7.29 21.80 -16.28
N ALA A 223 8.23 21.01 -16.80
CA ALA A 223 9.63 21.42 -16.95
C ALA A 223 9.76 22.66 -17.85
N ARG A 224 9.08 22.67 -19.01
CA ARG A 224 9.07 23.80 -19.94
C ARG A 224 8.48 25.07 -19.34
N GLU A 225 7.42 24.94 -18.54
CA GLU A 225 6.83 26.09 -17.82
C GLU A 225 7.84 26.74 -16.86
N GLN A 226 8.86 26.00 -16.41
CA GLN A 226 9.95 26.49 -15.55
C GLN A 226 11.23 26.83 -16.32
N GLY A 227 11.24 26.71 -17.66
CA GLY A 227 12.44 26.93 -18.47
C GLY A 227 13.50 25.82 -18.32
N LEU A 228 13.09 24.61 -17.91
CA LEU A 228 13.96 23.46 -17.71
C LEU A 228 13.71 22.38 -18.78
N ASP A 229 14.74 21.59 -19.09
CA ASP A 229 14.61 20.42 -19.95
C ASP A 229 13.90 19.25 -19.23
N GLN A 230 14.16 19.14 -17.93
CA GLN A 230 13.59 18.14 -17.02
C GLN A 230 13.46 18.70 -15.60
N LEU A 231 12.51 18.18 -14.84
CA LEU A 231 12.34 18.51 -13.43
C LEU A 231 13.30 17.66 -12.58
N PRO A 232 14.27 18.27 -11.85
CA PRO A 232 15.25 17.51 -11.07
C PRO A 232 14.64 16.80 -9.85
N ASN A 233 13.52 17.32 -9.34
CA ASN A 233 12.77 16.80 -8.19
C ASN A 233 11.61 15.87 -8.60
N LEU A 234 11.66 15.30 -9.80
CA LEU A 234 10.63 14.38 -10.29
C LEU A 234 11.29 13.19 -10.99
N LYS A 235 11.02 11.98 -10.50
CA LYS A 235 11.44 10.73 -11.16
C LYS A 235 10.22 9.90 -11.52
N ILE A 236 10.25 9.26 -12.68
CA ILE A 236 9.14 8.43 -13.20
C ILE A 236 9.67 7.02 -13.43
N HIS A 237 9.02 6.05 -12.81
CA HIS A 237 9.36 4.63 -12.83
C HIS A 237 8.20 3.83 -13.41
N ASP A 238 8.53 2.77 -14.15
CA ASP A 238 7.56 1.72 -14.48
C ASP A 238 7.35 0.84 -13.25
N LEU A 239 6.11 0.82 -12.74
CA LEU A 239 5.75 0.05 -11.56
C LEU A 239 5.99 -1.45 -11.78
N ASP A 240 5.65 -2.00 -12.94
CA ASP A 240 5.74 -3.44 -13.15
C ASP A 240 7.19 -3.90 -13.22
N SER A 241 8.05 -3.11 -13.87
CA SER A 241 9.50 -3.34 -13.87
C SER A 241 10.09 -3.35 -12.44
N VAL A 242 9.67 -2.41 -11.59
CA VAL A 242 10.11 -2.36 -10.18
C VAL A 242 9.62 -3.58 -9.40
N LEU A 243 8.35 -3.97 -9.55
CA LEU A 243 7.79 -5.12 -8.84
C LEU A 243 8.42 -6.45 -9.29
N VAL A 244 8.68 -6.63 -10.59
CA VAL A 244 9.34 -7.84 -11.13
C VAL A 244 10.77 -7.94 -10.61
N GLY A 245 11.54 -6.84 -10.65
CA GLY A 245 12.93 -6.81 -10.18
C GLY A 245 13.08 -7.17 -8.69
N LYS A 246 12.00 -7.07 -7.91
CA LYS A 246 11.95 -7.38 -6.48
C LYS A 246 11.21 -8.68 -6.16
N GLY A 247 10.74 -9.43 -7.17
CA GLY A 247 10.03 -10.69 -6.99
C GLY A 247 8.63 -10.55 -6.38
N VAL A 248 8.01 -9.37 -6.52
CA VAL A 248 6.72 -9.02 -5.91
C VAL A 248 5.60 -8.95 -6.94
N ALA A 249 5.89 -9.00 -8.25
CA ALA A 249 4.89 -9.02 -9.33
C ALA A 249 3.99 -10.27 -9.30
#